data_AF-A0A7V5V6B4-F1
#
_entry.id   AF-A0A7V5V6B4-F1
#
_cell.length_a   1.000
_cell.length_b   1.000
_cell.length_c   1.000
_cell.angle_alpha   90.00
_cell.angle_beta   90.00
_cell.angle_gamma   90.00
#
_symmetry.space_group_name_H-M   'P 1'
#
loop_
_entity.id
_entity.type
_entity.pdbx_description
1 polymer ?
#
loop_
_entity_poly.entity_id
_entity_poly.type
_entity_poly.pdbx_seq_one_letter_code
_entity_poly.pdbx_strand_id
1 'polypeptide(L)'
;MIRAEYLRFLQTLNDDAVPAGERKIANLVLQHLDELIPLSTAQGQRTKKMVLLAQENWNTISAEIQSDLEQTTEQAAPVTRALLGAMLCDLARDEITAKLKKSLNPLTSYTIPGVSEILSSAPEWSIKFK
;
A
#
# COMPACT_ATOMS: atom_id res chain seq x y z
N MET A 1 -2.32 -12.99 3.65
CA MET A 1 -3.34 -12.87 4.70
C MET A 1 -2.85 -12.01 5.87
N ILE A 2 -1.79 -12.40 6.60
CA ILE A 2 -1.29 -11.64 7.77
C ILE A 2 -0.92 -10.19 7.43
N ARG A 3 -0.18 -9.95 6.35
CA ARG A 3 0.20 -8.60 5.92
C ARG A 3 -1.02 -7.71 5.64
N ALA A 4 -2.00 -8.23 4.91
CA ALA A 4 -3.22 -7.47 4.56
C ALA A 4 -4.05 -7.09 5.81
N GLU A 5 -4.20 -8.02 6.76
CA GLU A 5 -4.87 -7.72 8.03
C GLU A 5 -4.09 -6.71 8.88
N TYR A 6 -2.76 -6.80 8.87
CA TYR A 6 -1.92 -5.84 9.56
C TYR A 6 -2.07 -4.42 8.99
N LEU A 7 -2.11 -4.28 7.66
CA LEU A 7 -2.35 -3.00 7.00
C LEU A 7 -3.72 -2.41 7.35
N ARG A 8 -4.77 -3.25 7.33
CA ARG A 8 -6.10 -2.83 7.76
C ARG A 8 -6.11 -2.33 9.21
N PHE A 9 -5.33 -2.95 10.09
CA PHE A 9 -5.13 -2.46 11.46
C PHE A 9 -4.38 -1.14 11.50
N LEU A 10 -3.34 -0.93 10.68
CA LEU A 10 -2.62 0.35 10.65
C LEU A 10 -3.56 1.53 10.32
N GLN A 11 -4.59 1.32 9.50
CA GLN A 11 -5.57 2.37 9.21
C GLN A 11 -6.31 2.88 10.44
N THR A 12 -6.48 2.05 11.48
CA THR A 12 -7.11 2.49 12.73
C THR A 12 -6.19 3.38 13.58
N LEU A 13 -4.89 3.43 13.25
CA LEU A 13 -3.90 4.26 13.94
C LEU A 13 -3.72 5.63 13.29
N ASN A 14 -4.45 5.94 12.21
CA ASN A 14 -4.44 7.27 11.56
C ASN A 14 -5.23 8.34 12.32
N ASP A 15 -5.75 8.03 13.51
CA ASP A 15 -6.41 8.98 14.40
C ASP A 15 -5.38 9.90 15.08
N ASP A 16 -5.70 11.20 15.20
CA ASP A 16 -4.87 12.20 15.89
C ASP A 16 -4.70 11.89 17.39
N ALA A 17 -5.58 11.07 17.97
CA ALA A 17 -5.45 10.55 19.32
C ALA A 17 -4.25 9.61 19.51
N VAL A 18 -3.71 9.02 18.43
CA VAL A 18 -2.62 8.06 18.48
C VAL A 18 -1.26 8.76 18.42
N PRO A 19 -0.41 8.60 19.45
CA PRO A 19 0.93 9.18 19.49
C PRO A 19 1.78 8.77 18.28
N ALA A 20 2.61 9.69 17.79
CA ALA A 20 3.53 9.43 16.69
C ALA A 20 4.48 8.24 16.95
N GLY A 21 4.84 8.00 18.21
CA GLY A 21 5.67 6.85 18.60
C GLY A 21 5.01 5.50 18.31
N GLU A 22 3.70 5.38 18.52
CA GLU A 22 2.95 4.15 18.27
C GLU A 22 2.85 3.87 16.77
N ARG A 23 2.57 4.92 15.97
CA ARG A 23 2.58 4.83 14.50
C ARG A 23 3.95 4.45 13.95
N LYS A 24 5.04 5.00 14.52
CA LYS A 24 6.41 4.62 14.17
C LYS A 24 6.70 3.15 14.44
N ILE A 25 6.32 2.64 15.61
CA ILE A 25 6.51 1.22 15.94
C ILE A 25 5.74 0.35 14.95
N ALA A 26 4.52 0.75 14.59
CA ALA A 26 3.70 0.01 13.65
C ALA A 26 4.31 -0.03 12.23
N ASN A 27 4.86 1.10 11.77
CA ASN A 27 5.61 1.17 10.51
C ASN A 27 6.90 0.34 10.53
N LEU A 28 7.64 0.32 11.65
CA LEU A 28 8.82 -0.53 11.82
C LEU A 28 8.45 -2.01 11.66
N VAL A 29 7.38 -2.43 12.33
CA VAL A 29 6.90 -3.82 12.25
C VAL A 29 6.48 -4.17 10.83
N LEU A 30 5.83 -3.26 10.11
CA LEU A 30 5.46 -3.47 8.71
C LEU A 30 6.68 -3.68 7.80
N GLN A 31 7.71 -2.85 7.95
CA GLN A 31 8.93 -2.90 7.14
C GLN A 31 9.70 -4.21 7.34
N HIS A 32 9.74 -4.73 8.56
CA HIS A 32 10.47 -5.94 8.91
C HIS A 32 9.55 -7.15 9.16
N LEU A 33 8.32 -7.13 8.64
CA LEU A 33 7.32 -8.16 8.92
C LEU A 33 7.82 -9.56 8.52
N ASP A 34 8.53 -9.66 7.39
CA ASP A 34 9.06 -10.93 6.88
C ASP A 34 10.21 -11.47 7.75
N GLU A 35 10.94 -10.60 8.46
CA GLU A 35 11.95 -11.00 9.45
C GLU A 35 11.32 -11.41 10.79
N LEU A 36 10.19 -10.79 11.16
CA LEU A 36 9.53 -11.01 12.46
C LEU A 36 8.63 -12.26 12.47
N ILE A 37 7.97 -12.57 11.36
CA ILE A 37 7.10 -13.75 11.20
C ILE A 37 7.81 -15.07 11.60
N PRO A 38 9.01 -15.40 11.07
CA PRO A 38 9.66 -16.68 11.35
C PRO A 38 10.16 -16.81 12.78
N LEU A 39 10.33 -15.71 13.51
CA LEU A 39 10.79 -15.75 14.90
C LEU A 39 9.71 -16.35 15.81
N SER A 40 10.14 -17.15 16.78
CA SER A 40 9.24 -17.70 17.79
C SER A 40 8.90 -16.66 18.86
N THR A 41 7.88 -16.95 19.66
CA THR A 41 7.57 -16.19 20.88
C THR A 41 8.44 -16.59 22.06
N ALA A 42 9.19 -17.70 21.96
CA ALA A 42 10.06 -18.17 23.01
C ALA A 42 11.14 -17.12 23.32
N GLN A 43 11.41 -16.91 24.61
CA GLN A 43 12.44 -15.97 25.09
C GLN A 43 12.29 -14.53 24.57
N GLY A 44 11.09 -14.15 24.13
CA GLY A 44 10.81 -12.82 23.59
C GLY A 44 11.61 -12.47 22.35
N GLN A 45 11.96 -13.46 21.51
CA GLN A 45 12.80 -13.25 20.31
C GLN A 45 12.27 -12.14 19.40
N ARG A 46 10.95 -12.11 19.12
CA ARG A 46 10.32 -11.04 18.33
C ARG A 46 10.52 -9.66 18.95
N THR A 47 10.23 -9.53 20.25
CA THR A 47 10.39 -8.27 20.98
C THR A 47 11.83 -7.80 20.99
N LYS A 48 12.80 -8.70 21.25
CA LYS A 48 14.23 -8.36 21.22
C LYS A 48 14.65 -7.85 19.84
N LYS A 49 14.23 -8.52 18.76
CA LYS A 49 14.52 -8.09 17.39
C LYS A 49 13.88 -6.74 17.08
N MET A 50 12.62 -6.50 17.48
CA MET A 50 11.96 -5.20 17.33
C MET A 50 12.70 -4.08 18.06
N VAL A 51 13.16 -4.33 19.29
CA VAL A 51 13.93 -3.33 20.06
C VAL A 51 15.25 -3.00 19.38
N LEU A 52 15.97 -4.00 18.87
CA LEU A 52 17.21 -3.79 18.12
C LEU A 52 16.97 -2.95 16.85
N LEU A 53 15.96 -3.31 16.05
CA LEU A 53 15.59 -2.57 14.85
C LEU A 53 15.19 -1.12 15.16
N ALA A 54 14.51 -0.91 16.29
CA ALA A 54 14.12 0.42 16.75
C ALA A 54 15.36 1.23 17.14
N GLN A 55 16.28 0.67 17.91
CA GLN A 55 17.52 1.34 18.30
C GLN A 55 18.35 1.81 17.11
N GLU A 56 18.40 1.00 16.04
CA GLU A 56 19.17 1.31 14.84
C GLU A 56 18.50 2.39 13.96
N ASN A 57 17.16 2.37 13.85
CA ASN A 57 16.45 3.12 12.81
C ASN A 57 15.42 4.15 13.33
N TRP A 58 15.33 4.38 14.64
CA TRP A 58 14.25 5.20 15.26
C TRP A 58 14.03 6.58 14.62
N ASN A 59 15.14 7.25 14.28
CA ASN A 59 15.12 8.60 13.72
C ASN A 59 14.73 8.62 12.24
N THR A 60 14.89 7.50 11.53
CA THR A 60 14.63 7.36 10.10
C THR A 60 13.19 6.91 9.81
N ILE A 61 12.55 6.24 10.77
CA ILE A 61 11.19 5.72 10.61
C ILE A 61 10.16 6.85 10.66
N SER A 62 9.31 6.91 9.63
CA SER A 62 8.19 7.86 9.55
C SER A 62 7.04 7.48 10.50
N ALA A 63 6.34 8.49 11.00
CA ALA A 63 5.09 8.31 11.75
C ALA A 63 3.85 8.30 10.83
N GLU A 64 4.02 8.57 9.53
CA GLU A 64 2.93 8.53 8.56
C GLU A 64 2.60 7.09 8.21
N ILE A 65 1.35 6.70 8.38
CA ILE A 65 0.85 5.38 7.96
C ILE A 65 0.30 5.54 6.56
N GLN A 66 0.94 4.85 5.60
CA GLN A 66 0.44 4.83 4.22
C GLN A 66 -0.92 4.16 4.15
N SER A 67 -1.81 4.69 3.32
CA SER A 67 -3.12 4.11 3.09
C SER A 67 -3.02 2.73 2.40
N ASP A 68 -3.96 1.82 2.71
CA ASP A 68 -4.02 0.45 2.15
C ASP A 68 -4.02 0.45 0.61
N LEU A 69 -4.63 1.49 0.03
CA LEU A 69 -4.69 1.69 -1.42
C LEU A 69 -3.32 1.97 -1.99
N GLU A 70 -2.54 2.88 -1.39
CA GLU A 70 -1.21 3.22 -1.92
C GLU A 70 -0.25 2.02 -1.92
N GLN A 71 -0.26 1.21 -0.86
CA GLN A 71 0.63 0.05 -0.77
C GLN A 71 0.25 -1.07 -1.74
N THR A 72 -1.05 -1.30 -1.92
CA THR A 72 -1.54 -2.26 -2.92
C THR A 72 -1.12 -1.85 -4.33
N THR A 73 -1.13 -0.54 -4.62
CA THR A 73 -0.73 -0.03 -5.93
C THR A 73 0.76 -0.20 -6.20
N GLU A 74 1.64 -0.01 -5.22
CA GLU A 74 3.09 -0.14 -5.42
C GLU A 74 3.53 -1.58 -5.73
N GLN A 75 2.80 -2.58 -5.26
CA GLN A 75 3.12 -4.00 -5.46
C GLN A 75 2.34 -4.67 -6.62
N ALA A 76 1.23 -4.07 -7.07
CA ALA A 76 0.39 -4.66 -8.10
C ALA A 76 1.06 -4.62 -9.50
N ALA A 77 0.63 -5.51 -10.41
CA ALA A 77 1.06 -5.47 -11.79
C ALA A 77 0.55 -4.19 -12.51
N PRO A 78 1.24 -3.69 -13.56
CA PRO A 78 0.84 -2.47 -14.26
C PRO A 78 -0.60 -2.49 -14.80
N VAL A 79 -1.07 -3.63 -15.31
CA VAL A 79 -2.46 -3.79 -15.78
C VAL A 79 -3.49 -3.62 -14.65
N THR A 80 -3.20 -4.14 -13.46
CA THR A 80 -4.06 -4.01 -12.28
C THR A 80 -4.12 -2.58 -11.78
N ARG A 81 -2.97 -1.87 -11.80
CA ARG A 81 -2.90 -0.44 -11.48
C ARG A 81 -3.72 0.40 -12.44
N ALA A 82 -3.64 0.10 -13.75
CA ALA A 82 -4.44 0.80 -14.76
C ALA A 82 -5.95 0.59 -14.54
N LEU A 83 -6.38 -0.65 -14.30
CA LEU A 83 -7.79 -0.96 -14.04
C LEU A 83 -8.30 -0.29 -12.75
N LEU A 84 -7.54 -0.38 -11.66
CA LEU A 84 -7.88 0.27 -10.39
C LEU A 84 -7.95 1.78 -10.56
N GLY A 85 -7.01 2.36 -11.32
CA GLY A 85 -7.00 3.78 -11.66
C GLY A 85 -8.29 4.22 -12.36
N ALA A 86 -8.72 3.47 -13.39
CA ALA A 86 -9.98 3.75 -14.09
C ALA A 86 -11.20 3.68 -13.14
N MET A 87 -11.27 2.65 -12.28
CA MET A 87 -12.34 2.55 -11.29
C MET A 87 -12.34 3.73 -10.31
N LEU A 88 -11.17 4.16 -9.83
CA LEU A 88 -11.06 5.28 -8.89
C LEU A 88 -11.39 6.63 -9.54
N CYS A 89 -11.02 6.82 -10.81
CA CYS A 89 -11.40 8.00 -11.60
C CYS A 89 -12.92 8.10 -11.74
N ASP A 90 -13.59 7.01 -12.11
CA ASP A 90 -15.06 7.00 -12.24
C ASP A 90 -15.76 7.22 -10.88
N LEU A 91 -15.10 6.90 -9.76
CA LEU A 91 -15.57 7.16 -8.40
C LEU A 91 -15.13 8.52 -7.83
N ALA A 92 -14.54 9.41 -8.66
CA ALA A 92 -14.07 10.74 -8.29
C ALA A 92 -13.08 10.77 -7.10
N ARG A 93 -12.18 9.78 -7.01
CA ARG A 93 -11.11 9.71 -5.99
C ARG A 93 -9.78 10.20 -6.53
N ASP A 94 -9.72 11.48 -6.87
CA ASP A 94 -8.66 12.07 -7.69
C ASP A 94 -7.27 12.18 -7.01
N GLU A 95 -7.23 12.17 -5.68
CA GLU A 95 -5.96 12.28 -4.94
C GLU A 95 -5.04 11.06 -5.17
N ILE A 96 -5.63 9.88 -5.37
CA ILE A 96 -4.89 8.61 -5.51
C ILE A 96 -4.53 8.34 -6.98
N THR A 97 -5.36 8.81 -7.91
CA THR A 97 -5.23 8.54 -9.35
C THR A 97 -4.01 9.22 -9.98
N ALA A 98 -3.60 10.39 -9.49
CA ALA A 98 -2.41 11.09 -9.98
C ALA A 98 -1.11 10.31 -9.73
N LYS A 99 -0.92 9.78 -8.51
CA LYS A 99 0.24 8.95 -8.14
C LYS A 99 0.29 7.68 -8.97
N LEU A 100 -0.86 7.02 -9.13
CA LEU A 100 -1.04 5.83 -9.94
C LEU A 100 -0.69 6.07 -11.42
N LYS A 101 -1.21 7.12 -12.03
CA LYS A 101 -0.98 7.45 -13.44
C LYS A 101 0.50 7.71 -13.74
N LYS A 102 1.21 8.35 -12.80
CA LYS A 102 2.66 8.57 -12.89
C LYS A 102 3.48 7.28 -12.82
N SER A 103 2.96 6.24 -12.16
CA SER A 103 3.66 4.95 -12.02
C SER A 103 3.57 4.03 -13.26
N LEU A 104 2.67 4.34 -14.20
CA LEU A 104 2.44 3.55 -15.40
C LEU A 104 3.34 4.01 -16.55
N ASN A 105 3.67 3.08 -17.45
CA ASN A 105 4.39 3.41 -18.67
C ASN A 105 3.39 3.98 -19.71
N PRO A 106 3.55 5.24 -20.15
CA PRO A 106 2.60 5.89 -21.06
C PRO A 106 2.54 5.24 -22.45
N LEU A 107 3.56 4.46 -22.85
CA LEU A 107 3.62 3.77 -24.13
C LEU A 107 2.92 2.40 -24.10
N THR A 108 2.58 1.88 -22.91
CA THR A 108 1.95 0.56 -22.77
C THR A 108 0.44 0.69 -22.90
N SER A 109 -0.17 -0.14 -23.73
CA SER A 109 -1.63 -0.31 -23.80
C SER A 109 -2.02 -1.66 -23.20
N TYR A 110 -3.09 -1.70 -22.43
CA TYR A 110 -3.61 -2.91 -21.81
C TYR A 110 -4.90 -3.31 -22.52
N THR A 111 -5.07 -4.60 -22.83
CA THR A 111 -6.31 -5.11 -23.42
C THR A 111 -7.11 -5.83 -22.34
N ILE A 112 -8.25 -5.26 -21.95
CA ILE A 112 -9.15 -5.87 -20.97
C ILE A 112 -10.56 -5.90 -21.58
N PRO A 113 -11.07 -7.08 -21.98
CA PRO A 113 -12.40 -7.21 -22.60
C PRO A 113 -13.51 -6.65 -21.70
N GLY A 114 -14.46 -5.93 -22.30
CA GLY A 114 -15.67 -5.42 -21.62
C GLY A 114 -15.47 -4.23 -20.67
N VAL A 115 -14.22 -3.83 -20.35
CA VAL A 115 -13.98 -2.74 -19.39
C VAL A 115 -14.40 -1.38 -19.94
N SER A 116 -14.18 -1.11 -21.24
CA SER A 116 -14.56 0.16 -21.87
C SER A 116 -16.07 0.37 -21.99
N GLU A 117 -16.88 -0.67 -21.80
CA GLU A 117 -18.35 -0.59 -21.79
C GLU A 117 -18.89 -0.23 -20.40
N ILE A 118 -18.09 -0.46 -19.35
CA ILE A 118 -18.49 -0.29 -17.94
C ILE A 118 -17.84 0.95 -17.34
N LEU A 119 -16.56 1.20 -17.66
CA LEU A 119 -15.77 2.30 -17.10
C LEU A 119 -15.51 3.38 -18.16
N SER A 120 -16.03 4.58 -17.93
CA SER A 120 -15.90 5.72 -18.84
C SER A 120 -14.46 6.22 -18.95
N SER A 121 -13.69 6.13 -17.86
CA SER A 121 -12.29 6.57 -17.83
C SER A 121 -11.29 5.54 -18.36
N ALA A 122 -11.71 4.33 -18.77
CA ALA A 122 -10.81 3.29 -19.27
C ALA A 122 -9.84 3.76 -20.38
N PRO A 123 -10.26 4.57 -21.37
CA PRO A 123 -9.35 5.10 -22.40
C PRO A 123 -8.23 5.99 -21.83
N GLU A 124 -8.48 6.72 -20.75
CA GLU A 124 -7.51 7.62 -20.11
C GLU A 124 -6.38 6.87 -19.38
N TRP A 125 -6.60 5.58 -19.12
CA TRP A 125 -5.68 4.66 -18.45
C TRP A 125 -5.01 3.68 -19.43
N SER A 126 -5.02 4.00 -20.72
CA SER A 126 -4.44 3.16 -21.79
C SER A 126 -5.07 1.76 -21.89
N ILE A 127 -6.32 1.59 -21.44
CA ILE A 127 -7.07 0.34 -21.54
C ILE A 127 -7.86 0.37 -22.85
N LYS A 128 -7.58 -0.59 -23.73
CA LYS A 128 -8.22 -0.74 -25.04
C LYS A 128 -9.21 -1.88 -25.03
N PHE A 129 -10.30 -1.67 -25.75
CA PHE A 129 -11.21 -2.72 -26.18
C PHE A 129 -10.57 -3.54 -27.30
N LYS A 130 -10.86 -4.84 -27.35
CA LYS A 130 -10.56 -5.70 -28.50
C LYS A 130 -11.86 -6.30 -29.01
#